data_AF-A0A8H4A8Y3-F1
#
_entry.id   AF-A0A8H4A8Y3-F1
#
_cell.length_a   1.000
_cell.length_b   1.000
_cell.length_c   1.000
_cell.angle_alpha   90.00
_cell.angle_beta   90.00
_cell.angle_gamma   90.00
#
_symmetry.space_group_name_H-M   'P 1'
#
loop_
_entity.id
_entity.type
_entity.pdbx_description
1 polymer ?
#
loop_
_entity_poly.entity_id
_entity_poly.type
_entity_poly.pdbx_seq_one_letter_code
_entity_poly.pdbx_strand_id
1 'polypeptide(L)'
;MKNAFVRKSKKVALKVFNGDDFPEDELFQEANWNHIFSGKRTIRPFVVNILGFTRNQEGKYMFVLDLCGGGDFHDYFPKHSKAMIK
;
A
#
# COMPACT_ATOMS: atom_id res chain seq x y z
N MET A 1 12.92 -37.40 -1.02
CA MET A 1 11.76 -36.51 -0.83
C MET A 1 12.13 -35.13 -1.35
N LYS A 2 11.44 -34.61 -2.37
CA LYS A 2 11.65 -33.23 -2.85
C LYS A 2 10.77 -32.32 -2.01
N ASN A 3 11.37 -31.42 -1.22
CA ASN A 3 10.62 -30.41 -0.49
C ASN A 3 9.92 -29.49 -1.50
N ALA A 4 8.59 -29.56 -1.57
CA ALA A 4 7.81 -28.63 -2.34
C ALA A 4 7.92 -27.25 -1.68
N PHE A 5 8.54 -26.29 -2.37
CA PHE A 5 8.59 -24.90 -1.92
C PHE A 5 7.19 -24.31 -2.03
N VAL A 6 6.46 -24.21 -0.91
CA VAL A 6 5.14 -23.58 -0.86
C VAL A 6 5.32 -22.07 -0.97
N ARG A 7 5.18 -21.52 -2.19
CA ARG A 7 5.23 -20.08 -2.43
C ARG A 7 3.89 -19.45 -2.02
N LYS A 8 3.84 -18.81 -0.85
CA LYS A 8 2.67 -18.00 -0.45
C LYS A 8 2.66 -16.69 -1.25
N SER A 9 1.68 -16.52 -2.12
CA SER A 9 1.43 -15.27 -2.83
C SER A 9 0.60 -14.31 -1.97
N LYS A 10 1.03 -13.05 -1.86
CA LYS A 10 0.29 -11.98 -1.19
C LYS A 10 -0.32 -11.05 -2.24
N LYS A 11 -1.59 -10.68 -2.06
CA LYS A 11 -2.21 -9.60 -2.85
C LYS A 11 -1.74 -8.25 -2.31
N VAL A 12 -1.38 -7.34 -3.21
CA VAL A 12 -0.82 -6.01 -2.88
C VAL A 12 -1.54 -4.95 -3.71
N ALA A 13 -1.52 -3.70 -3.24
CA ALA A 13 -1.87 -2.54 -4.05
C ALA A 13 -0.59 -1.93 -4.65
N LEU A 14 -0.69 -1.38 -5.86
CA LEU A 14 0.39 -0.66 -6.52
C LEU A 14 -0.03 0.80 -6.69
N LYS A 15 0.72 1.73 -6.09
CA LYS A 15 0.61 3.16 -6.34
C LYS A 15 1.66 3.52 -7.37
N VAL A 16 1.24 3.90 -8.58
CA VAL A 16 2.13 4.29 -9.68
C VAL A 16 2.18 5.81 -9.73
N PHE A 17 3.38 6.37 -9.80
CA PHE A 17 3.61 7.80 -9.91
C PHE A 17 4.03 8.13 -11.35
N ASN A 18 3.52 9.21 -11.92
CA ASN A 18 4.10 9.70 -13.17
C ASN A 18 5.38 10.47 -12.84
N GLY A 19 6.41 10.29 -13.67
CA GLY A 19 7.76 10.84 -13.41
C GLY A 19 7.80 12.36 -13.28
N ASP A 20 6.76 13.05 -13.76
CA ASP A 20 6.64 14.51 -13.70
C ASP A 20 5.89 14.99 -12.45
N ASP A 21 5.23 14.11 -11.71
CA ASP A 21 4.35 14.50 -10.59
C ASP A 21 5.14 14.82 -9.31
N PHE A 22 6.27 14.14 -9.08
CA PHE A 22 7.06 14.26 -7.86
C PHE A 22 8.56 14.03 -8.08
N PRO A 23 9.45 14.85 -7.50
CA PRO A 23 10.87 14.56 -7.43
C PRO A 23 11.15 13.22 -6.71
N GLU A 24 12.19 12.50 -7.14
CA GLU A 24 12.59 11.22 -6.54
C GLU A 24 12.85 11.32 -5.02
N ASP A 25 13.45 12.42 -4.57
CA ASP A 25 13.74 12.67 -3.16
C ASP A 25 12.47 12.75 -2.29
N GLU A 26 11.38 13.31 -2.82
CA GLU A 26 10.09 13.37 -2.11
C GLU A 26 9.47 11.99 -1.95
N LEU A 27 9.59 11.14 -2.98
CA LEU A 27 9.14 9.75 -2.93
C LEU A 27 9.94 8.95 -1.88
N PHE A 28 11.26 9.14 -1.83
CA PHE A 28 12.10 8.54 -0.79
C PHE A 28 11.72 9.03 0.62
N GLN A 29 11.40 10.31 0.76
CA GLN A 29 10.96 10.87 2.03
C GLN A 29 9.63 10.26 2.48
N GLU A 30 8.65 10.08 1.58
CA GLU A 30 7.37 9.40 1.86
C GLU A 30 7.63 7.96 2.34
N ALA A 31 8.48 7.21 1.63
CA ALA A 31 8.84 5.84 1.98
C ALA A 31 9.52 5.74 3.37
N ASN A 32 10.40 6.68 3.69
CA ASN A 32 11.11 6.71 4.97
C ASN A 32 10.16 7.01 6.14
N TRP A 33 9.27 7.99 5.98
CA TRP A 33 8.25 8.27 6.99
C TRP A 33 7.33 7.08 7.22
N ASN A 34 6.89 6.41 6.15
CA ASN A 34 6.09 5.19 6.27
C ASN A 34 6.82 4.11 7.08
N HIS A 35 8.11 3.90 6.82
CA HIS A 35 8.92 2.94 7.57
C HIS A 35 8.94 3.26 9.08
N ILE A 36 9.13 4.53 9.43
CA ILE A 36 9.12 5.01 10.83
C ILE A 36 7.76 4.75 11.47
N PHE A 37 6.65 5.05 10.79
CA PHE A 37 5.30 4.85 11.32
C PHE A 37 4.94 3.37 11.44
N SER A 38 5.29 2.56 10.45
CA SER A 38 5.08 1.11 10.45
C SER A 38 5.87 0.39 11.56
N GLY A 39 6.99 0.95 12.02
CA GLY A 39 7.72 0.46 13.19
C GLY A 39 7.03 0.74 14.53
N LYS A 40 6.20 1.77 14.62
CA LYS A 40 5.51 2.19 15.86
C LYS A 40 4.25 1.36 16.10
N ARG A 41 4.28 0.47 17.09
CA ARG A 41 3.17 -0.46 17.41
C ARG A 41 1.81 0.21 17.60
N THR A 42 1.77 1.42 18.15
CA THR A 42 0.53 2.15 18.44
C THR A 42 -0.17 2.68 17.20
N ILE A 43 0.59 3.16 16.20
CA ILE A 43 0.02 3.76 14.98
C ILE A 43 -0.05 2.77 13.81
N ARG A 44 0.81 1.73 13.81
CA ARG A 44 0.90 0.72 12.75
C ARG A 44 -0.45 0.15 12.28
N PRO A 45 -1.44 -0.15 13.14
CA PRO A 45 -2.73 -0.67 12.68
C PRO A 45 -3.53 0.30 11.80
N PHE A 46 -3.19 1.59 11.82
CA PHE A 46 -3.91 2.67 11.15
C PHE A 46 -3.16 3.24 9.95
N VAL A 47 -1.99 2.70 9.61
CA VAL A 47 -1.16 3.18 8.50
C VAL A 47 -1.05 2.09 7.45
N VAL A 48 -1.30 2.45 6.19
CA VAL A 48 -1.05 1.55 5.06
C VAL A 48 0.46 1.36 4.92
N ASN A 49 0.91 0.11 5.03
CA ASN A 49 2.32 -0.20 5.03
C ASN A 49 2.89 -0.27 3.60
N ILE A 50 4.01 0.41 3.37
CA ILE A 50 4.82 0.25 2.17
C ILE A 50 5.69 -0.99 2.33
N LEU A 51 5.46 -1.98 1.47
CA LEU A 51 6.19 -3.24 1.42
C LEU A 51 7.49 -3.13 0.62
N GLY A 52 7.55 -2.17 -0.30
CA GLY A 52 8.73 -1.89 -1.11
C GLY A 52 8.48 -0.79 -2.13
N PHE A 53 9.56 -0.36 -2.77
CA PHE A 53 9.55 0.60 -3.86
C PHE A 53 10.28 -0.01 -5.07
N THR A 54 9.82 0.31 -6.27
CA THR A 54 10.43 -0.17 -7.52
C THR A 54 10.11 0.79 -8.66
N ARG A 55 10.59 0.48 -9.87
CA ARG A 55 10.20 1.16 -11.11
C ARG A 55 9.59 0.16 -12.08
N ASN A 56 8.63 0.60 -12.89
CA ASN A 56 8.09 -0.22 -13.97
C ASN A 56 9.01 -0.17 -15.22
N GLN A 57 8.61 -0.86 -16.29
CA GLN A 57 9.36 -0.89 -17.56
C GLN A 57 9.43 0.47 -18.27
N GLU A 58 8.54 1.41 -17.93
CA GLU A 58 8.52 2.78 -18.45
C GLU A 58 9.37 3.74 -17.58
N GLY A 59 10.02 3.24 -16.53
CA GLY A 59 10.81 4.05 -15.61
C GLY A 59 9.99 4.78 -14.54
N LYS A 60 8.66 4.59 -14.47
CA LYS A 60 7.79 5.20 -13.46
C LYS A 60 7.98 4.54 -12.10
N TYR A 61 8.04 5.35 -11.05
CA TYR A 61 8.12 4.85 -9.67
C TYR A 61 6.82 4.18 -9.26
N MET A 62 6.96 3.16 -8.42
CA MET A 62 5.84 2.45 -7.84
C MET A 62 6.11 2.13 -6.38
N PHE A 63 5.08 2.33 -5.54
CA PHE A 63 5.03 1.74 -4.20
C PHE A 63 4.20 0.48 -4.22
N VAL A 64 4.76 -0.56 -3.62
CA VAL A 64 4.07 -1.80 -3.30
C VAL A 64 3.49 -1.66 -1.91
N LEU A 65 2.17 -1.69 -1.80
CA LEU A 65 1.43 -1.41 -0.56
C LEU A 65 0.68 -2.65 -0.08
N ASP A 66 0.43 -2.71 1.23
CA ASP A 66 -0.59 -3.60 1.75
C ASP A 66 -1.97 -3.30 1.13
N LEU A 67 -2.65 -4.34 0.65
CA LEU A 67 -3.98 -4.18 0.06
C LEU A 67 -5.04 -4.07 1.16
N CYS A 68 -5.70 -2.92 1.25
CA CYS A 68 -6.85 -2.70 2.12
C CYS A 68 -8.11 -3.28 1.48
N GLY A 69 -8.62 -4.41 2.01
CA GLY A 69 -9.73 -5.15 1.40
C GLY A 69 -11.06 -4.39 1.29
N GLY A 70 -11.29 -3.38 2.14
CA GLY A 70 -12.47 -2.53 2.10
C GLY A 70 -12.38 -1.36 1.11
N GLY A 71 -11.22 -1.15 0.49
CA GLY A 71 -10.96 0.03 -0.33
C GLY A 71 -10.95 1.33 0.48
N ASP A 72 -11.27 2.43 -0.19
CA ASP A 72 -11.36 3.74 0.44
C ASP A 72 -12.66 3.90 1.25
N PHE A 73 -12.58 4.54 2.42
CA PHE A 73 -13.74 4.74 3.28
C PHE A 73 -14.84 5.59 2.63
N HIS A 74 -14.46 6.61 1.83
CA HIS A 74 -15.37 7.47 1.09
C HIS A 74 -16.26 6.66 0.13
N ASP A 75 -15.71 5.63 -0.49
CA ASP A 75 -16.45 4.74 -1.40
C ASP A 75 -17.21 3.66 -0.65
N TYR A 76 -16.63 3.17 0.45
CA TYR A 76 -17.19 2.10 1.25
C TYR A 76 -18.45 2.55 2.00
N PHE A 77 -18.39 3.71 2.65
CA PHE A 77 -19.40 4.15 3.60
C PHE A 77 -20.78 4.38 2.96
N PRO A 78 -20.95 5.13 1.86
CA PRO A 78 -22.26 5.36 1.24
C PRO A 78 -22.94 4.08 0.71
N LYS A 79 -22.15 3.07 0.32
CA LYS A 79 -22.66 1.78 -0.19
C LYS A 79 -23.21 0.90 0.94
N HIS A 80 -22.74 1.08 2.17
CA HIS A 80 -23.07 0.22 3.30
C HIS A 80 -23.83 0.94 4.43
N SER A 81 -23.90 2.27 4.43
CA SER A 81 -24.60 3.06 5.44
C SER A 81 -26.13 2.88 5.40
N LYS A 82 -26.71 2.57 4.24
CA LYS A 82 -28.14 2.20 4.11
C LYS A 82 -28.52 0.92 4.84
N ALA A 83 -27.54 0.06 5.17
CA ALA A 83 -27.77 -1.17 5.95
C ALA A 83 -27.69 -0.95 7.47
N MET A 84 -27.20 0.21 7.93
CA MET A 84 -27.00 0.54 9.35
C MET A 84 -28.14 1.36 9.99
N ILE A 85 -29.11 1.83 9.21
CA ILE A 85 -30.34 2.47 9.72
C ILE A 85 -31.46 1.42 9.69
N LYS A 86 -31.61 0.68 10.79
CA LYS A 86 -32.82 -0.06 11.16
C LYS A 86 -33.09 0.14 12.65
#